data_AF-A0A832ZRM4-F1
#
_entry.id   AF-A0A832ZRM4-F1
#
_cell.length_a   1.000
_cell.length_b   1.000
_cell.length_c   1.000
_cell.angle_alpha   90.00
_cell.angle_beta   90.00
_cell.angle_gamma   90.00
#
_symmetry.space_group_name_H-M   'P 1'
#
loop_
_entity.id
_entity.type
_entity.pdbx_description
1 polymer ?
#
loop_
_entity_poly.entity_id
_entity_poly.type
_entity_poly.pdbx_seq_one_letter_code
_entity_poly.pdbx_strand_id
1 'polypeptide(L)'
;LEKDVITLEPLYNYEPIRDLVSDFHAFFEKQRMIKPYIIREDIEEQINPTREYIQSKEEWNLYIQFAMCITCGLCYSACPTTSTDPRYLGPQALMNLYRFLIDSRDYADKIRLEIADQVDGVWGCHLATGCSEVCPKGVDPALAIQLLRREILRKSLKLYRGKRITDLAPPLPPKNKSIYRAFGEAPKFTIEKAEEKAREFDILEDERLR
;
A
#
# COMPACT_ATOMS: atom_id res chain seq x y z
N LEU A 1 5.81 -31.54 0.08
CA LEU A 1 6.25 -31.90 1.45
C LEU A 1 5.88 -33.35 1.66
N GLU A 2 6.83 -34.27 1.55
CA GLU A 2 6.65 -35.70 1.85
C GLU A 2 7.04 -35.94 3.31
N LYS A 3 6.20 -35.49 4.25
CA LYS A 3 6.37 -35.76 5.68
C LYS A 3 5.03 -36.13 6.29
N ASP A 4 5.01 -37.18 7.11
CA ASP A 4 3.81 -37.64 7.82
C ASP A 4 3.43 -36.75 9.00
N VAL A 5 4.34 -35.87 9.45
CA VAL A 5 4.14 -34.95 10.58
C VAL A 5 4.40 -33.51 10.13
N ILE A 6 3.47 -32.62 10.48
CA ILE A 6 3.56 -31.17 10.26
C ILE A 6 3.86 -30.50 11.61
N THR A 7 4.94 -29.72 11.67
CA THR A 7 5.30 -28.91 12.83
C THR A 7 4.86 -27.47 12.58
N LEU A 8 4.16 -26.87 13.56
CA LEU A 8 3.70 -25.48 13.52
C LEU A 8 4.36 -24.70 14.64
N GLU A 9 4.93 -23.55 14.29
CA GLU A 9 5.64 -22.65 15.20
C GLU A 9 5.25 -21.19 14.88
N PRO A 10 5.35 -20.27 15.86
CA PRO A 10 5.18 -18.84 15.59
C PRO A 10 6.21 -18.32 14.58
N LEU A 11 5.97 -17.12 14.05
CA LEU A 11 6.88 -16.52 13.07
C LEU A 11 8.27 -16.28 13.68
N TYR A 12 9.31 -16.73 12.98
CA TYR A 12 10.70 -16.41 13.28
C TYR A 12 10.94 -14.89 13.23
N ASN A 13 11.90 -14.39 14.00
CA ASN A 13 12.27 -12.96 14.12
C ASN A 13 11.22 -12.06 14.79
N TYR A 14 10.19 -12.63 15.40
CA TYR A 14 9.22 -11.95 16.23
C TYR A 14 9.23 -12.57 17.63
N GLU A 15 8.91 -11.76 18.65
CA GLU A 15 8.74 -12.29 19.99
C GLU A 15 7.40 -13.04 20.09
N PRO A 16 7.37 -14.30 20.56
CA PRO A 16 6.10 -14.99 20.80
C PRO A 16 5.36 -14.36 21.99
N ILE A 17 4.09 -14.00 21.79
CA ILE A 17 3.22 -13.54 22.89
C ILE A 17 2.60 -14.77 23.56
N ARG A 18 1.96 -15.63 22.77
CA ARG A 18 1.29 -16.85 23.22
C ARG A 18 0.97 -17.76 22.04
N ASP A 19 1.25 -19.05 22.18
CA ASP A 19 0.98 -20.07 21.15
C ASP A 19 1.62 -19.68 19.79
N LEU A 20 0.81 -19.49 18.74
CA LEU A 20 1.26 -19.06 17.40
C LEU A 20 1.16 -17.53 17.19
N VAL A 21 0.80 -16.78 18.23
CA VAL A 21 0.68 -15.31 18.17
C VAL A 21 2.04 -14.68 18.44
N SER A 22 2.53 -13.89 17.49
CA SER A 22 3.79 -13.15 17.60
C SER A 22 3.55 -11.64 17.74
N ASP A 23 4.47 -10.92 18.36
CA ASP A 23 4.40 -9.47 18.53
C ASP A 23 4.90 -8.73 17.29
N PHE A 24 3.99 -7.99 16.64
CA PHE A 24 4.25 -7.19 15.44
C PHE A 24 4.59 -5.72 15.73
N HIS A 25 4.72 -5.31 16.99
CA HIS A 25 4.92 -3.90 17.35
C HIS A 25 6.12 -3.28 16.62
N ALA A 26 7.31 -3.89 16.72
CA ALA A 26 8.51 -3.39 16.05
C ALA A 26 8.39 -3.36 14.51
N PHE A 27 7.66 -4.33 13.93
CA PHE A 27 7.39 -4.38 12.50
C PHE A 27 6.51 -3.20 12.05
N PHE A 28 5.44 -2.89 12.77
CA PHE A 28 4.58 -1.76 12.45
C PHE A 28 5.23 -0.40 12.73
N GLU A 29 6.10 -0.30 13.74
CA GLU A 29 6.90 0.91 13.95
C GLU A 29 7.77 1.23 12.74
N LYS A 30 8.50 0.24 12.20
CA LYS A 30 9.29 0.40 10.97
C LYS A 30 8.43 0.80 9.78
N GLN A 31 7.22 0.24 9.66
CA GLN A 31 6.27 0.67 8.63
C GLN A 31 5.80 2.11 8.82
N ARG A 32 5.61 2.61 10.05
CA ARG A 32 5.24 4.01 10.29
C ARG A 32 6.36 4.97 9.92
N MET A 33 7.61 4.60 10.17
CA MET A 33 8.79 5.42 9.86
C MET A 33 8.87 5.83 8.38
N ILE A 34 8.43 4.97 7.46
CA ILE A 34 8.50 5.24 6.01
C ILE A 34 7.39 6.17 5.48
N LYS A 35 6.48 6.64 6.35
CA LYS A 35 5.31 7.47 5.99
C LYS A 35 4.48 6.84 4.85
N PRO A 36 3.77 5.72 5.12
CA PRO A 36 3.11 4.89 4.11
C PRO A 36 1.75 5.46 3.65
N TYR A 37 1.73 6.74 3.28
CA TYR A 37 0.56 7.46 2.80
C TYR A 37 1.00 8.48 1.74
N ILE A 38 0.06 8.88 0.88
CA ILE A 38 0.30 9.91 -0.13
C ILE A 38 0.55 11.26 0.57
N ILE A 39 1.65 11.91 0.23
CA ILE A 39 1.97 13.26 0.70
C ILE A 39 1.95 14.18 -0.50
N ARG A 40 1.18 15.27 -0.46
CA ARG A 40 1.15 16.28 -1.52
C ARG A 40 1.31 17.69 -0.98
N GLU A 41 1.64 18.61 -1.87
CA GLU A 41 1.76 20.04 -1.56
C GLU A 41 0.39 20.76 -1.61
N ASP A 42 -0.58 20.26 -2.39
CA ASP A 42 -1.95 20.74 -2.49
C ASP A 42 -2.83 20.21 -1.33
N ILE A 43 -2.45 20.58 -0.11
CA ILE A 43 -3.07 20.09 1.15
C ILE A 43 -4.58 20.25 1.16
N GLU A 44 -5.11 21.37 0.66
CA GLU A 44 -6.56 21.63 0.65
C GLU A 44 -7.32 20.59 -0.19
N GLU A 45 -6.78 20.20 -1.34
CA GLU A 45 -7.37 19.18 -2.19
C GLU A 45 -7.28 17.78 -1.55
N GLN A 46 -6.24 17.54 -0.75
CA GLN A 46 -6.10 16.28 -0.01
C GLN A 46 -7.10 16.17 1.16
N ILE A 47 -7.47 17.29 1.80
CA ILE A 47 -8.45 17.34 2.90
C ILE A 47 -9.89 17.37 2.36
N ASN A 48 -10.14 18.21 1.35
CA ASN A 48 -11.44 18.45 0.74
C ASN A 48 -11.37 18.14 -0.76
N PRO A 49 -11.37 16.85 -1.15
CA PRO A 49 -11.17 16.45 -2.54
C PRO A 49 -12.31 16.95 -3.43
N THR A 50 -11.94 17.74 -4.44
CA THR A 50 -12.85 18.17 -5.50
C THR A 50 -12.93 17.10 -6.59
N ARG A 51 -11.78 16.47 -6.90
CA ARG A 51 -11.60 15.54 -8.04
C ARG A 51 -10.53 14.48 -7.73
N GLU A 52 -10.48 13.46 -8.58
CA GLU A 52 -9.45 12.41 -8.52
C GLU A 52 -8.10 12.91 -9.09
N TYR A 53 -7.00 12.32 -8.64
CA TYR A 53 -5.68 12.53 -9.26
C TYR A 53 -5.53 11.64 -10.51
N ILE A 54 -5.10 12.23 -11.63
CA ILE A 54 -4.91 11.49 -12.87
C ILE A 54 -3.79 10.45 -12.65
N GLN A 55 -3.91 9.25 -13.19
CA GLN A 55 -2.78 8.33 -13.24
C GLN A 55 -2.86 7.50 -14.51
N SER A 56 -1.76 7.43 -15.26
CA SER A 56 -1.70 6.59 -16.45
C SER A 56 -1.57 5.11 -16.06
N LYS A 57 -1.93 4.20 -16.98
CA LYS A 57 -1.77 2.77 -16.76
C LYS A 57 -0.28 2.41 -16.59
N GLU A 58 0.59 3.08 -17.32
CA GLU A 58 2.04 2.89 -17.28
C GLU A 58 2.57 3.31 -15.90
N GLU A 59 2.16 4.47 -15.38
CA GLU A 59 2.53 4.94 -14.04
C GLU A 59 2.05 3.99 -12.95
N TRP A 60 0.81 3.51 -13.05
CA TRP A 60 0.23 2.54 -12.13
C TRP A 60 0.98 1.20 -12.14
N ASN A 61 1.35 0.71 -13.32
CA ASN A 61 2.10 -0.53 -13.49
C ASN A 61 3.48 -0.51 -12.82
N LEU A 62 4.08 0.68 -12.60
CA LEU A 62 5.38 0.81 -11.94
C LEU A 62 5.38 0.35 -10.48
N TYR A 63 4.22 0.42 -9.79
CA TYR A 63 4.15 0.11 -8.36
C TYR A 63 3.08 -0.87 -7.95
N ILE A 64 2.10 -1.18 -8.80
CA ILE A 64 0.95 -2.01 -8.43
C ILE A 64 1.36 -3.35 -7.82
N GLN A 65 2.42 -3.99 -8.34
CA GLN A 65 2.98 -5.22 -7.77
C GLN A 65 3.27 -5.07 -6.27
N PHE A 66 3.93 -3.99 -5.86
CA PHE A 66 4.30 -3.72 -4.48
C PHE A 66 3.10 -3.28 -3.62
N ALA A 67 2.09 -2.66 -4.24
CA ALA A 67 0.85 -2.30 -3.56
C ALA A 67 -0.01 -3.51 -3.15
N MET A 68 0.23 -4.69 -3.73
CA MET A 68 -0.47 -5.94 -3.38
C MET A 68 0.01 -6.57 -2.07
N CYS A 69 0.93 -5.93 -1.34
CA CYS A 69 1.40 -6.42 -0.05
C CYS A 69 0.27 -6.41 1.00
N ILE A 70 0.02 -7.57 1.59
CA ILE A 70 -0.98 -7.75 2.67
C ILE A 70 -0.40 -7.56 4.07
N THR A 71 0.86 -7.13 4.18
CA THR A 71 1.50 -6.81 5.47
C THR A 71 1.53 -8.00 6.45
N CYS A 72 1.67 -9.23 5.94
CA CYS A 72 1.65 -10.46 6.75
C CYS A 72 2.94 -10.75 7.54
N GLY A 73 4.03 -10.02 7.30
CA GLY A 73 5.28 -10.19 8.06
C GLY A 73 6.17 -11.38 7.65
N LEU A 74 5.74 -12.26 6.74
CA LEU A 74 6.52 -13.43 6.32
C LEU A 74 7.91 -13.07 5.77
N CYS A 75 7.99 -12.01 4.97
CA CYS A 75 9.26 -11.55 4.40
C CYS A 75 10.25 -11.08 5.48
N TYR A 76 9.75 -10.51 6.58
CA TYR A 76 10.54 -10.09 7.72
C TYR A 76 10.98 -11.31 8.56
N SER A 77 10.12 -12.33 8.67
CA SER A 77 10.44 -13.60 9.30
C SER A 77 11.54 -14.39 8.57
N ALA A 78 11.51 -14.37 7.24
CA ALA A 78 12.48 -15.08 6.40
C ALA A 78 13.81 -14.34 6.19
N CYS A 79 13.91 -13.07 6.59
CA CYS A 79 15.10 -12.27 6.32
C CYS A 79 16.19 -12.52 7.38
N PRO A 80 17.43 -12.88 6.99
CA PRO A 80 18.52 -13.08 7.94
C PRO A 80 19.06 -11.76 8.52
N THR A 81 18.91 -10.63 7.81
CA THR A 81 19.32 -9.33 8.35
C THR A 81 18.40 -8.89 9.49
N THR A 82 17.08 -9.08 9.37
CA THR A 82 16.14 -8.68 10.44
C THR A 82 16.28 -9.54 11.69
N SER A 83 16.86 -10.74 11.60
CA SER A 83 17.17 -11.58 12.74
C SER A 83 18.44 -11.15 13.49
N THR A 84 19.38 -10.51 12.79
CA THR A 84 20.71 -10.16 13.33
C THR A 84 20.85 -8.68 13.66
N ASP A 85 20.17 -7.80 12.94
CA ASP A 85 20.13 -6.36 13.21
C ASP A 85 18.68 -5.87 13.37
N PRO A 86 18.21 -5.66 14.62
CA PRO A 86 16.88 -5.14 14.90
C PRO A 86 16.64 -3.73 14.36
N ARG A 87 17.67 -2.95 14.01
CA ARG A 87 17.51 -1.58 13.48
C ARG A 87 17.15 -1.57 12.01
N TYR A 88 17.55 -2.61 11.26
CA TYR A 88 17.26 -2.70 9.83
C TYR A 88 15.75 -2.57 9.56
N LEU A 89 15.35 -1.63 8.70
CA LEU A 89 13.94 -1.33 8.38
C LEU A 89 13.17 -2.57 7.90
N GLY A 90 13.87 -3.52 7.27
CA GLY A 90 13.27 -4.78 6.85
C GLY A 90 12.62 -4.70 5.46
N PRO A 91 12.34 -5.88 4.86
CA PRO A 91 11.94 -5.96 3.47
C PRO A 91 10.56 -5.37 3.19
N GLN A 92 9.60 -5.51 4.11
CA GLN A 92 8.25 -4.97 3.92
C GLN A 92 8.26 -3.44 3.91
N ALA A 93 8.95 -2.81 4.87
CA ALA A 93 8.99 -1.35 4.98
C ALA A 93 9.69 -0.73 3.77
N LEU A 94 10.85 -1.27 3.36
CA LEU A 94 11.60 -0.76 2.20
C LEU A 94 10.85 -0.96 0.88
N MET A 95 10.16 -2.10 0.70
CA MET A 95 9.33 -2.33 -0.48
C MET A 95 8.14 -1.36 -0.54
N ASN A 96 7.48 -1.11 0.60
CA ASN A 96 6.36 -0.18 0.66
C ASN A 96 6.84 1.28 0.48
N LEU A 97 8.05 1.60 0.93
CA LEU A 97 8.71 2.88 0.66
C LEU A 97 8.91 3.06 -0.86
N TYR A 98 9.44 2.05 -1.54
CA TYR A 98 9.61 2.08 -3.00
C TYR A 98 8.27 2.25 -3.74
N ARG A 99 7.20 1.57 -3.29
CA ARG A 99 5.84 1.75 -3.81
C ARG A 99 5.43 3.21 -3.83
N PHE A 100 5.55 3.93 -2.71
CA PHE A 100 5.18 5.35 -2.64
C PHE A 100 6.17 6.26 -3.37
N LEU A 101 7.45 5.91 -3.36
CA LEU A 101 8.50 6.67 -4.07
C LEU A 101 8.20 6.78 -5.56
N ILE A 102 7.67 5.73 -6.20
CA ILE A 102 7.43 5.74 -7.65
C ILE A 102 5.98 6.11 -8.03
N ASP A 103 5.06 6.21 -7.06
CA ASP A 103 3.67 6.62 -7.30
C ASP A 103 3.60 8.09 -7.74
N SER A 104 3.11 8.36 -8.96
CA SER A 104 3.03 9.71 -9.56
C SER A 104 2.17 10.70 -8.77
N ARG A 105 1.36 10.23 -7.82
CA ARG A 105 0.50 11.08 -7.00
C ARG A 105 1.20 11.69 -5.79
N ASP A 106 2.38 11.21 -5.43
CA ASP A 106 3.06 11.53 -4.17
C ASP A 106 4.28 12.45 -4.36
N TYR A 107 4.49 13.43 -3.48
CA TYR A 107 5.56 14.44 -3.56
C TYR A 107 6.76 14.17 -2.61
N ALA A 108 6.69 13.16 -1.75
CA ALA A 108 7.64 12.96 -0.66
C ALA A 108 8.90 12.16 -1.04
N ASP A 109 9.35 12.27 -2.30
CA ASP A 109 10.53 11.58 -2.82
C ASP A 109 11.78 11.90 -1.98
N LYS A 110 12.01 13.18 -1.66
CA LYS A 110 13.17 13.62 -0.88
C LYS A 110 13.23 12.93 0.49
N ILE A 111 12.11 12.99 1.22
CA ILE A 111 11.98 12.44 2.57
C ILE A 111 12.18 10.92 2.54
N ARG A 112 11.55 10.22 1.60
CA ARG A 112 11.65 8.76 1.51
C ARG A 112 13.02 8.27 1.05
N LEU A 113 13.66 8.99 0.13
CA LEU A 113 15.05 8.68 -0.25
C LEU A 113 16.02 8.89 0.91
N GLU A 114 15.80 9.89 1.76
CA GLU A 114 16.62 10.10 2.97
C GLU A 114 16.42 9.02 4.03
N ILE A 115 15.18 8.54 4.22
CA ILE A 115 14.90 7.39 5.10
C ILE A 115 15.55 6.11 4.56
N ALA A 116 15.46 5.90 3.24
CA ALA A 116 16.00 4.72 2.59
C ALA A 116 17.54 4.71 2.56
N ASP A 117 18.18 5.87 2.37
CA ASP A 117 19.63 6.05 2.27
C ASP A 117 20.30 6.15 3.65
N GLN A 118 20.06 5.14 4.48
CA GLN A 118 20.68 4.99 5.80
C GLN A 118 21.31 3.61 5.95
N VAL A 119 22.25 3.46 6.88
CA VAL A 119 22.88 2.16 7.19
C VAL A 119 21.82 1.11 7.50
N ASP A 120 20.83 1.50 8.32
CA ASP A 120 19.70 0.67 8.71
C ASP A 120 18.57 0.63 7.63
N GLY A 121 18.75 1.38 6.54
CA GLY A 121 17.85 1.44 5.39
C GLY A 121 18.21 0.39 4.33
N VAL A 122 18.31 0.77 3.05
CA VAL A 122 18.56 -0.20 1.97
C VAL A 122 19.91 -0.90 2.07
N TRP A 123 20.88 -0.31 2.79
CA TRP A 123 22.26 -0.80 2.84
C TRP A 123 22.41 -2.04 3.74
N GLY A 124 21.48 -2.29 4.66
CA GLY A 124 21.43 -3.54 5.45
C GLY A 124 21.03 -4.79 4.65
N CYS A 125 20.51 -4.63 3.43
CA CYS A 125 20.11 -5.78 2.61
C CYS A 125 21.32 -6.50 1.97
N HIS A 126 21.50 -7.80 2.24
CA HIS A 126 22.54 -8.62 1.59
C HIS A 126 22.03 -9.44 0.40
N LEU A 127 20.83 -9.14 -0.12
CA LEU A 127 20.20 -9.82 -1.25
C LEU A 127 20.12 -11.35 -1.06
N ALA A 128 19.77 -11.80 0.14
CA ALA A 128 19.54 -13.22 0.44
C ALA A 128 18.24 -13.79 -0.18
N THR A 129 17.40 -12.94 -0.78
CA THR A 129 16.16 -13.24 -1.52
C THR A 129 15.05 -14.03 -0.82
N GLY A 130 15.25 -14.54 0.40
CA GLY A 130 14.23 -15.30 1.14
C GLY A 130 12.92 -14.53 1.33
N CYS A 131 12.98 -13.19 1.41
CA CYS A 131 11.78 -12.34 1.50
C CYS A 131 10.85 -12.42 0.29
N SER A 132 11.40 -12.65 -0.91
CA SER A 132 10.62 -12.78 -2.15
C SER A 132 10.10 -14.20 -2.33
N GLU A 133 10.90 -15.20 -1.95
CA GLU A 133 10.52 -16.62 -2.01
C GLU A 133 9.30 -16.93 -1.13
N VAL A 134 9.27 -16.41 0.09
CA VAL A 134 8.15 -16.68 1.03
C VAL A 134 6.92 -15.82 0.79
N CYS A 135 6.94 -14.90 -0.19
CA CYS A 135 5.84 -13.95 -0.35
C CYS A 135 4.60 -14.65 -0.95
N PRO A 136 3.47 -14.73 -0.21
CA PRO A 136 2.28 -15.43 -0.69
C PRO A 136 1.55 -14.69 -1.82
N LYS A 137 1.89 -13.42 -2.02
CA LYS A 137 1.32 -12.55 -3.06
C LYS A 137 2.27 -12.33 -4.24
N GLY A 138 3.50 -12.86 -4.19
CA GLY A 138 4.48 -12.67 -5.25
C GLY A 138 4.88 -11.21 -5.50
N VAL A 139 4.88 -10.35 -4.48
CA VAL A 139 5.17 -8.90 -4.66
C VAL A 139 6.65 -8.58 -4.83
N ASP A 140 7.53 -9.56 -4.58
CA ASP A 140 8.99 -9.47 -4.71
C ASP A 140 9.64 -8.28 -3.96
N PRO A 141 9.73 -8.33 -2.61
CA PRO A 141 10.40 -7.29 -1.83
C PRO A 141 11.89 -7.12 -2.17
N ALA A 142 12.59 -8.19 -2.55
CA ALA A 142 14.00 -8.11 -2.91
C ALA A 142 14.22 -7.21 -4.14
N LEU A 143 13.39 -7.35 -5.18
CA LEU A 143 13.40 -6.48 -6.34
C LEU A 143 13.16 -5.01 -5.95
N ALA A 144 12.14 -4.76 -5.14
CA ALA A 144 11.81 -3.39 -4.68
C ALA A 144 13.01 -2.71 -3.99
N ILE A 145 13.73 -3.44 -3.13
CA ILE A 145 14.92 -2.91 -2.45
C ILE A 145 16.04 -2.59 -3.44
N GLN A 146 16.27 -3.42 -4.46
CA GLN A 146 17.29 -3.14 -5.48
C GLN A 146 16.90 -1.95 -6.37
N LEU A 147 15.62 -1.81 -6.71
CA LEU A 147 15.13 -0.63 -7.43
C LEU A 147 15.29 0.64 -6.59
N LEU A 148 15.03 0.57 -5.29
CA LEU A 148 15.23 1.68 -4.36
C LEU A 148 16.72 2.08 -4.26
N ARG A 149 17.64 1.11 -4.19
CA ARG A 149 19.09 1.36 -4.29
C ARG A 149 19.47 2.06 -5.59
N ARG A 150 18.87 1.65 -6.70
CA ARG A 150 19.10 2.29 -8.00
C ARG A 150 18.67 3.76 -7.97
N GLU A 151 17.54 4.09 -7.36
CA GLU A 151 17.09 5.49 -7.25
C GLU A 151 18.01 6.32 -6.33
N ILE A 152 18.50 5.75 -5.23
CA ILE A 152 19.51 6.40 -4.37
C ILE A 152 20.81 6.65 -5.13
N LEU A 153 21.30 5.65 -5.90
CA LEU A 153 22.49 5.81 -6.73
C LEU A 153 22.30 6.90 -7.79
N ARG A 154 21.13 6.93 -8.46
CA ARG A 154 20.79 8.00 -9.41
C ARG A 154 20.79 9.38 -8.73
N LYS A 155 20.31 9.49 -7.48
CA LYS A 155 20.35 10.73 -6.70
C LYS A 155 21.79 11.15 -6.39
N SER A 156 22.62 10.22 -5.91
CA SER A 156 24.04 10.45 -5.62
C SER A 156 24.81 10.94 -6.85
N LEU A 157 24.55 10.35 -8.02
CA LEU A 157 25.15 10.74 -9.30
C LEU A 157 24.53 12.00 -9.93
N LYS A 158 23.60 12.68 -9.25
CA LYS A 158 22.84 13.84 -9.76
C LYS A 158 22.06 13.55 -11.07
N LEU A 159 21.70 12.30 -11.29
CA LEU A 159 20.89 11.83 -12.43
C LEU A 159 19.41 11.68 -12.09
N TYR A 160 19.06 11.73 -10.81
CA TYR A 160 17.68 11.65 -10.35
C TYR A 160 16.93 12.95 -10.69
N ARG A 161 15.91 12.83 -11.54
CA ARG A 161 15.08 13.96 -11.99
C ARG A 161 13.71 14.02 -11.31
N GLY A 162 13.48 13.17 -10.30
CA GLY A 162 12.15 12.93 -9.74
C GLY A 162 11.26 12.19 -10.72
N LYS A 163 10.07 11.81 -10.24
CA LYS A 163 8.96 11.40 -11.11
C LYS A 163 8.14 12.61 -11.54
N ARG A 164 7.41 12.49 -12.65
CA ARG A 164 6.38 13.46 -12.98
C ARG A 164 5.29 13.36 -11.93
N ILE A 165 4.94 14.48 -11.33
CA ILE A 165 3.81 14.55 -10.43
C ILE A 165 2.53 14.79 -11.23
N THR A 166 1.47 14.08 -10.86
CA THR A 166 0.22 14.14 -11.57
C THR A 166 -0.70 15.26 -11.12
N ASP A 167 -1.46 15.76 -12.10
CA ASP A 167 -2.45 16.81 -11.96
C ASP A 167 -3.81 16.23 -11.52
N LEU A 168 -4.73 17.13 -11.15
CA LEU A 168 -6.13 16.78 -10.92
C LEU A 168 -6.83 16.44 -12.23
N ALA A 169 -7.77 15.50 -12.14
CA ALA A 169 -8.65 15.18 -13.25
C ALA A 169 -9.36 16.44 -13.77
N PRO A 170 -9.65 16.52 -15.08
CA PRO A 170 -10.53 17.56 -15.57
C PRO A 170 -11.88 17.47 -14.83
N PRO A 171 -12.57 18.61 -14.62
CA PRO A 171 -13.88 18.57 -13.97
C PRO A 171 -14.80 17.63 -14.75
N LEU A 172 -15.55 16.81 -14.00
CA LEU A 172 -16.56 15.96 -14.62
C LEU A 172 -17.52 16.86 -15.41
N PRO A 173 -17.95 16.43 -16.61
CA PRO A 173 -18.97 17.16 -17.32
C PRO A 173 -20.19 17.33 -16.41
N PRO A 174 -20.89 18.48 -16.47
CA PRO A 174 -22.06 18.71 -15.63
C PRO A 174 -23.01 17.53 -15.78
N LYS A 175 -23.44 16.94 -14.65
CA LYS A 175 -24.35 15.78 -14.63
C LYS A 175 -25.53 16.10 -15.52
N ASN A 176 -25.55 15.56 -16.74
CA ASN A 176 -26.69 15.70 -17.60
C ASN A 176 -27.77 14.81 -17.00
N LYS A 177 -28.74 15.40 -16.28
CA LYS A 177 -29.86 14.64 -15.69
C LYS A 177 -30.64 13.85 -16.76
N SER A 178 -30.40 14.09 -18.06
CA SER A 178 -31.01 13.34 -19.16
C SER A 178 -30.58 11.86 -19.25
N ILE A 179 -29.34 11.49 -18.90
CA ILE A 179 -28.93 10.06 -18.93
C ILE A 179 -29.67 9.23 -17.88
N TYR A 180 -30.04 9.83 -16.75
CA TYR A 180 -30.91 9.22 -15.74
C TYR A 180 -32.40 9.33 -16.07
N ARG A 181 -32.81 10.11 -17.09
CA ARG A 181 -34.19 10.12 -17.61
C ARG A 181 -34.41 9.07 -18.70
N ALA A 182 -33.34 8.55 -19.31
CA ALA A 182 -33.43 7.53 -20.35
C ALA A 182 -33.82 6.16 -19.77
N PHE A 183 -33.37 5.87 -18.54
CA PHE A 183 -33.98 4.87 -17.69
C PHE A 183 -35.17 5.58 -17.05
N GLY A 184 -36.40 5.21 -17.39
CA GLY A 184 -37.58 5.77 -16.73
C GLY A 184 -37.57 5.53 -15.21
N GLU A 185 -38.69 5.79 -14.54
CA GLU A 185 -38.83 5.36 -13.15
C GLU A 185 -38.51 3.86 -13.02
N ALA A 186 -37.85 3.48 -11.93
CA ALA A 186 -37.59 2.07 -11.66
C ALA A 186 -38.93 1.30 -11.73
N PRO A 187 -38.96 0.10 -12.33
CA PRO A 187 -40.19 -0.69 -12.37
C PRO A 187 -40.79 -0.84 -10.97
N LYS A 188 -42.12 -0.73 -10.85
CA LYS A 188 -42.82 -0.77 -9.55
C LYS A 188 -42.38 -1.93 -8.66
N PHE A 189 -42.20 -3.13 -9.22
CA PHE A 189 -41.75 -4.31 -8.47
C PHE A 189 -40.36 -4.15 -7.83
N THR A 190 -39.48 -3.32 -8.41
CA THR A 190 -38.14 -3.04 -7.86
C THR A 190 -38.25 -2.08 -6.68
N ILE A 191 -39.12 -1.08 -6.79
CA ILE A 191 -39.41 -0.13 -5.71
C ILE A 191 -40.07 -0.87 -4.54
N GLU A 192 -41.11 -1.67 -4.81
CA GLU A 192 -41.84 -2.44 -3.79
C GLU A 192 -40.91 -3.40 -3.04
N LYS A 193 -40.04 -4.13 -3.74
CA LYS A 193 -39.04 -5.01 -3.09
C LYS A 193 -38.00 -4.25 -2.29
N ALA A 194 -37.57 -3.08 -2.77
CA ALA A 194 -36.64 -2.23 -2.05
C ALA A 194 -37.28 -1.65 -0.77
N GLU A 195 -38.55 -1.23 -0.84
CA GLU A 195 -39.33 -0.74 0.29
C GLU A 195 -39.68 -1.85 1.30
N GLU A 196 -39.96 -3.07 0.83
CA GLU A 196 -40.17 -4.23 1.69
C GLU A 196 -38.89 -4.55 2.48
N LYS A 197 -37.74 -4.63 1.81
CA LYS A 197 -36.45 -4.77 2.49
C LYS A 197 -36.15 -3.59 3.41
N ALA A 198 -36.42 -2.36 2.97
CA ALA A 198 -36.17 -1.19 3.79
C ALA A 198 -37.03 -1.18 5.06
N ARG A 199 -38.25 -1.74 5.02
CA ARG A 199 -39.09 -1.99 6.20
C ARG A 199 -38.56 -3.13 7.06
N GLU A 200 -38.09 -4.22 6.45
CA GLU A 200 -37.44 -5.34 7.17
C GLU A 200 -36.24 -4.86 8.00
N PHE A 201 -35.48 -3.89 7.48
CA PHE A 201 -34.29 -3.33 8.12
C PHE A 201 -34.54 -2.00 8.85
N ASP A 202 -35.80 -1.58 9.04
CA ASP A 202 -36.20 -0.33 9.74
C ASP A 202 -35.57 0.96 9.18
N ILE A 203 -35.18 0.94 7.91
CA ILE A 203 -34.44 2.02 7.23
C ILE A 203 -35.33 3.23 6.95
N LEU A 204 -36.64 3.02 6.74
CA LEU A 204 -37.56 4.09 6.33
C LEU A 204 -37.95 5.04 7.47
N GLU A 205 -37.83 4.59 8.72
CA GLU A 205 -38.14 5.35 9.93
C GLU A 205 -36.90 5.97 10.59
N ASP A 206 -35.68 5.63 10.13
CA ASP A 206 -34.45 6.22 10.64
C ASP A 206 -34.25 7.65 10.11
N GLU A 207 -34.61 8.65 10.92
CA GLU A 207 -34.42 10.07 10.61
C GLU A 207 -32.97 10.46 10.32
N ARG A 208 -31.97 9.64 10.70
CA ARG A 208 -30.55 9.89 10.40
C ARG A 208 -30.18 9.62 8.94
N LEU A 209 -31.04 8.95 8.19
CA LEU A 209 -30.82 8.59 6.79
C LEU A 209 -31.59 9.49 5.78
N ARG A 210 -32.34 10.48 6.28
CA ARG A 210 -33.09 11.45 5.45
C ARG A 210 -32.30 12.73 5.16
#